data_AF-A0A0B0ELI7-F1
#
_entry.id   AF-A0A0B0ELI7-F1
#
_cell.length_a   1.000
_cell.length_b   1.000
_cell.length_c   1.000
_cell.angle_alpha   90.00
_cell.angle_beta   90.00
_cell.angle_gamma   90.00
#
_symmetry.space_group_name_H-M   'P 1'
#
loop_
_entity.id
_entity.type
_entity.pdbx_description
1 polymer ?
#
loop_
_entity_poly.entity_id
_entity_poly.type
_entity_poly.pdbx_seq_one_letter_code
_entity_poly.pdbx_strand_id
1 'polypeptide(L)' 'MLDDLKNECVKFIKLMNQLDVENLTEDQEEEIPGEMFASLTHLNVHSGLLKKQIES' A
#
# COMPACT_ATOMS: atom_id res chain seq x y z
N MET A 1 3.06 14.34 5.07
CA MET A 1 1.69 13.79 5.18
C MET A 1 1.06 13.48 3.84
N LEU A 2 0.80 14.46 2.96
CA LEU A 2 0.33 14.16 1.60
C LEU A 2 1.37 13.37 0.80
N ASP A 3 2.65 13.70 0.96
CA ASP A 3 3.74 12.94 0.35
C ASP A 3 3.82 11.49 0.88
N ASP A 4 3.60 11.28 2.18
CA ASP A 4 3.60 9.95 2.79
C ASP A 4 2.44 9.10 2.25
N LEU A 5 1.23 9.67 2.19
CA LEU A 5 0.06 9.03 1.58
C LEU A 5 0.31 8.69 0.12
N LYS A 6 0.89 9.62 -0.65
CA LYS A 6 1.23 9.41 -2.06
C LYS A 6 2.27 8.31 -2.23
N ASN A 7 3.32 8.30 -1.42
CA ASN A 7 4.38 7.31 -1.47
C ASN A 7 3.82 5.91 -1.17
N GLU A 8 2.96 5.80 -0.17
CA GLU A 8 2.33 4.53 0.19
C GLU A 8 1.36 4.05 -0.91
N CYS A 9 0.60 4.96 -1.54
CA CYS A 9 -0.23 4.61 -2.71
C CYS A 9 0.63 4.06 -3.87
N VAL A 10 1.77 4.70 -4.15
CA VAL A 10 2.69 4.23 -5.19
C VAL A 10 3.28 2.87 -4.83
N LYS A 11 3.61 2.61 -3.55
CA LYS A 11 4.05 1.29 -3.09
C LYS A 11 2.97 0.25 -3.32
N PHE A 12 1.74 0.51 -2.89
CA PHE A 12 0.61 -0.42 -3.05
C PHE A 12 0.34 -0.76 -4.51
N ILE A 13 0.39 0.23 -5.42
CA ILE A 13 0.26 0.02 -6.87
C ILE A 13 1.38 -0.87 -7.41
N LYS A 14 2.62 -0.67 -6.98
CA LYS A 14 3.74 -1.53 -7.41
C LYS A 14 3.54 -2.99 -6.97
N LEU A 15 3.07 -3.21 -5.74
CA LEU A 15 2.75 -4.55 -5.24
C LEU A 15 1.61 -5.21 -6.03
N MET A 16 0.54 -4.45 -6.34
CA MET A 16 -0.53 -4.95 -7.21
C MET A 16 -0.01 -5.36 -8.60
N ASN A 17 0.85 -4.53 -9.21
CA ASN A 17 1.41 -4.84 -10.52
C ASN A 17 2.33 -6.07 -10.50
N GLN A 18 2.89 -6.44 -9.34
CA GLN A 18 3.65 -7.69 -9.21
C GLN A 18 2.73 -8.91 -9.27
N LEU A 19 1.48 -8.81 -8.79
CA LEU A 19 0.49 -9.90 -8.89
C LEU A 19 0.08 -10.20 -10.32
N ASP A 20 0.19 -9.23 -11.23
CA ASP A 20 -0.15 -9.40 -12.65
C ASP A 20 0.94 -10.15 -13.45
N VAL A 21 2.06 -10.52 -12.82
CA VAL A 21 3.15 -11.25 -13.47
C VAL A 21 2.81 -12.74 -13.55
N GLU A 22 2.77 -13.30 -14.75
CA GLU A 22 2.65 -14.76 -14.94
C GLU A 22 3.89 -15.46 -14.34
N ASN A 23 3.66 -16.36 -13.38
CA ASN A 23 4.66 -17.16 -12.65
C ASN A 23 5.36 -16.44 -11.49
N LEU A 24 4.59 -16.01 -10.48
CA LEU A 24 5.14 -15.70 -9.17
C LEU A 24 5.87 -16.91 -8.57
N THR A 25 6.95 -16.68 -7.84
CA THR A 25 7.55 -17.72 -7.00
C THR A 25 6.69 -17.97 -5.76
N GLU A 26 6.79 -19.15 -5.15
CA GLU A 26 6.08 -19.47 -3.89
C GLU A 26 6.35 -18.42 -2.80
N ASP A 27 7.60 -17.96 -2.69
CA ASP A 27 7.98 -16.87 -1.76
C ASP A 27 7.24 -15.56 -2.08
N GLN A 28 7.07 -15.22 -3.36
CA GLN A 28 6.37 -14.00 -3.78
C GLN A 28 4.87 -14.09 -3.56
N GLU A 29 4.28 -15.28 -3.72
CA GLU A 29 2.87 -15.54 -3.43
C GLU A 29 2.55 -15.34 -1.94
N GLU A 30 3.52 -15.53 -1.04
CA GLU A 30 3.36 -15.26 0.40
C GLU A 30 3.73 -13.81 0.78
N GLU A 31 4.84 -13.29 0.25
CA GLU A 31 5.40 -11.99 0.64
C GLU A 31 4.55 -10.81 0.12
N ILE A 32 4.11 -10.85 -1.14
CA ILE A 32 3.38 -9.74 -1.76
C ILE A 32 2.07 -9.44 -1.00
N PRO A 33 1.22 -10.42 -0.67
CA PRO A 33 0.03 -10.16 0.14
C PRO A 33 0.34 -9.61 1.54
N GLY A 34 1.41 -10.10 2.19
CA GLY A 34 1.86 -9.59 3.49
C GLY A 34 2.27 -8.12 3.43
N GLU A 35 3.06 -7.77 2.41
CA GLU A 35 3.46 -6.39 2.14
C GLU A 35 2.28 -5.48 1.78
N MET A 36 1.32 -5.98 1.00
CA MET A 36 0.10 -5.25 0.66
C MET A 36 -0.72 -4.96 1.92
N PHE A 37 -0.85 -5.92 2.83
CA PHE A 37 -1.57 -5.72 4.09
C PHE A 37 -0.90 -4.65 4.97
N ALA A 38 0.43 -4.67 5.07
CA ALA A 38 1.18 -3.64 5.79
C ALA A 38 0.98 -2.25 5.14
N SER A 39 1.07 -2.17 3.82
CA SER A 39 0.87 -0.94 3.05
C SER A 39 -0.54 -0.37 3.21
N LEU A 40 -1.57 -1.24 3.19
CA LEU A 40 -2.95 -0.85 3.44
C LEU A 40 -3.15 -0.27 4.85
N THR A 41 -2.46 -0.84 5.85
CA THR A 41 -2.50 -0.32 7.22
C THR A 41 -1.94 1.11 7.29
N HIS A 42 -0.82 1.38 6.61
CA HIS A 42 -0.26 2.72 6.50
C HIS A 42 -1.19 3.69 5.76
N LEU A 43 -1.79 3.26 4.64
CA LEU A 43 -2.77 4.06 3.90
C LEU A 43 -3.96 4.47 4.78
N ASN A 44 -4.47 3.56 5.60
CA ASN A 44 -5.56 3.84 6.54
C ASN A 44 -5.15 4.90 7.58
N VAL A 45 -3.92 4.81 8.11
CA VAL A 45 -3.41 5.81 9.06
C VAL A 45 -3.28 7.19 8.38
N HIS A 46 -2.61 7.25 7.22
CA HIS A 46 -2.36 8.51 6.53
C HIS A 46 -3.65 9.18 6.02
N SER A 47 -4.60 8.39 5.49
CA SER A 47 -5.90 8.93 5.07
C SER A 47 -6.73 9.43 6.26
N GLY A 48 -6.69 8.74 7.41
CA GLY A 48 -7.32 9.20 8.64
C GLY A 48 -6.76 10.51 9.16
N LEU A 49 -5.44 10.71 9.07
CA LEU A 49 -4.79 11.97 9.43
C LEU A 49 -5.18 13.11 8.47
N LEU A 50 -5.17 12.85 7.16
CA LEU A 50 -5.60 13.83 6.16
C LEU A 50 -7.06 14.27 6.38
N LYS A 51 -7.95 13.32 6.67
CA LYS A 51 -9.35 13.61 6.97
C LYS A 51 -9.49 14.57 8.15
N LYS A 52 -8.78 14.30 9.26
CA LYS A 52 -8.76 15.17 10.44
C LYS A 52 -8.27 16.58 10.13
N GLN A 53 -7.32 16.75 9.20
CA GLN A 53 -6.84 18.07 8.79
C GLN A 53 -7.87 18.84 7.97
N ILE A 54 -8.60 18.18 7.09
CA ILE A 54 -9.63 18.81 6.25
C ILE A 54 -10.85 19.23 7.10
N GLU A 55 -11.17 18.44 8.14
CA GLU A 55 -12.30 18.68 9.04
C GLU A 55 -11.98 19.65 10.20
N SER A 56 -10.73 20.14 10.31
CA SER A 56 -10.29 21.09 11.34
C SER A 56 -10.35 22.55 10.88
#